data_AF-A0A955NXZ8-F1
#
_entry.id   AF-A0A955NXZ8-F1
#
_cell.length_a   1.000
_cell.length_b   1.000
_cell.length_c   1.000
_cell.angle_alpha   90.00
_cell.angle_beta   90.00
_cell.angle_gamma   90.00
#
_symmetry.space_group_name_H-M   'P 1'
#
loop_
_entity.id
_entity.type
_entity.pdbx_description
1 polymer ?
#
loop_
_entity_poly.entity_id
_entity_poly.type
_entity_poly.pdbx_seq_one_letter_code
_entity_poly.pdbx_strand_id
1 'polypeptide(L)'
;MRNIIEIKQALDSFDRQERDAAVRELVEAREAGEWTPNPVNDWMNLHGHTFHSYNSQGWSPSRLVVEAVEAGLEIVGSVDFDVLDAMDEVFSASDLLGIKGVVGLESRVFIPEYADRELNSPGEPGIAYFMATGCFRLPPEGGRGEEVLRTLKELAQNRNREMVKRINAYLGEVQLDYETEVIPKTPSGNPTERHLVEAYNKKAKQVFTDNPSGLIAFWSDRFG
;
A
#
# COMPACT_ATOMS: atom_id res chain seq x y z
N MET A 1 -12.68 -23.60 13.78
CA MET A 1 -12.62 -22.13 13.77
C MET A 1 -11.16 -21.76 13.97
N ARG A 2 -10.63 -20.83 13.19
CA ARG A 2 -9.24 -20.36 13.34
C ARG A 2 -9.09 -19.66 14.70
N ASN A 3 -7.91 -19.70 15.30
CA ASN A 3 -7.63 -18.82 16.44
C ASN A 3 -7.42 -17.37 15.96
N ILE A 4 -7.44 -16.39 16.86
CA ILE A 4 -7.33 -14.96 16.50
C ILE A 4 -6.09 -14.65 15.67
N ILE A 5 -4.95 -15.27 15.96
CA ILE A 5 -3.70 -15.04 15.22
C ILE A 5 -3.84 -15.52 13.77
N GLU A 6 -4.41 -16.71 13.57
CA GLU A 6 -4.65 -17.29 12.24
C GLU A 6 -5.68 -16.47 11.43
N ILE A 7 -6.75 -16.00 12.08
CA ILE A 7 -7.73 -15.11 11.44
C ILE A 7 -7.02 -13.82 10.99
N LYS A 8 -6.23 -13.23 11.89
CA LYS A 8 -5.46 -12.02 11.65
C LYS A 8 -4.46 -12.19 10.50
N GLN A 9 -3.80 -13.32 10.36
CA GLN A 9 -2.88 -13.58 9.23
C GLN A 9 -3.62 -13.66 7.90
N ALA A 10 -4.82 -14.23 7.88
CA ALA A 10 -5.60 -14.36 6.65
C ALA A 10 -6.16 -13.03 6.13
N LEU A 11 -6.23 -12.00 6.98
CA LEU A 11 -6.60 -10.65 6.54
C LEU A 11 -5.62 -10.10 5.51
N ASP A 12 -4.38 -10.60 5.41
CA ASP A 12 -3.40 -10.11 4.43
C ASP A 12 -3.30 -11.00 3.18
N SER A 13 -4.17 -12.00 3.05
CA SER A 13 -4.30 -12.78 1.81
C SER A 13 -4.63 -11.88 0.63
N PHE A 14 -4.10 -12.18 -0.56
CA PHE A 14 -4.51 -11.48 -1.78
C PHE A 14 -5.89 -11.94 -2.29
N ASP A 15 -6.40 -13.07 -1.81
CA ASP A 15 -7.78 -13.49 -2.06
C ASP A 15 -8.76 -12.69 -1.21
N ARG A 16 -9.63 -11.91 -1.86
CA ARG A 16 -10.66 -11.10 -1.21
C ARG A 16 -11.63 -11.96 -0.39
N GLN A 17 -11.97 -13.15 -0.86
CA GLN A 17 -12.92 -14.02 -0.16
C GLN A 17 -12.35 -14.53 1.16
N GLU A 18 -11.06 -14.84 1.20
CA GLU A 18 -10.38 -15.23 2.45
C GLU A 18 -10.36 -14.09 3.47
N ARG A 19 -10.13 -12.85 3.00
CA ARG A 19 -10.17 -11.66 3.86
C ARG A 19 -11.57 -11.39 4.40
N ASP A 20 -12.60 -11.42 3.55
CA ASP A 20 -13.99 -11.22 3.96
C ASP A 20 -14.43 -12.28 4.98
N ALA A 21 -14.05 -13.55 4.78
CA ALA A 21 -14.30 -14.61 5.74
C ALA A 21 -13.59 -14.36 7.08
N ALA A 22 -12.33 -13.90 7.04
CA ALA A 22 -11.57 -13.56 8.25
C ALA A 22 -12.22 -12.40 9.04
N VAL A 23 -12.74 -11.37 8.38
CA VAL A 23 -13.47 -10.29 9.06
C VAL A 23 -14.72 -10.83 9.76
N ARG A 24 -15.50 -11.70 9.12
CA ARG A 24 -16.68 -12.32 9.74
C ARG A 24 -16.32 -13.21 10.93
N GLU A 25 -15.24 -13.99 10.83
CA GLU A 25 -14.73 -14.78 11.95
C GLU A 25 -14.32 -13.90 13.14
N LEU A 26 -13.76 -12.70 12.91
CA LEU A 26 -13.51 -11.74 14.00
C LEU A 26 -14.79 -11.18 14.62
N VAL A 27 -15.83 -10.94 13.83
CA VAL A 27 -17.13 -10.51 14.35
C VAL A 27 -17.72 -11.61 15.24
N GLU A 28 -17.72 -12.86 14.80
CA GLU A 28 -18.18 -14.02 15.59
C GLU A 28 -17.36 -14.17 16.87
N ALA A 29 -16.03 -14.05 16.78
CA ALA A 29 -15.14 -14.11 17.95
C ALA A 29 -15.39 -12.96 18.93
N ARG A 30 -15.77 -11.76 18.44
CA ARG A 30 -16.18 -10.63 19.29
C ARG A 30 -17.46 -10.93 20.05
N GLU A 31 -18.46 -11.49 19.36
CA GLU A 31 -19.74 -11.87 19.96
C GLU A 31 -19.60 -12.98 21.00
N ALA A 32 -18.68 -13.94 20.76
CA ALA A 32 -18.34 -15.00 21.68
C ALA A 32 -17.46 -14.54 22.87
N GLY A 33 -16.93 -13.31 22.85
CA GLY A 33 -16.02 -12.79 23.87
C GLY A 33 -14.57 -13.29 23.75
N GLU A 34 -14.22 -13.91 22.63
CA GLU A 34 -12.89 -14.46 22.34
C GLU A 34 -11.93 -13.41 21.78
N TRP A 35 -12.46 -12.34 21.15
CA TRP A 35 -11.71 -11.16 20.73
C TRP A 35 -12.31 -9.91 21.35
N THR A 36 -11.52 -9.22 22.18
CA THR A 36 -11.95 -8.00 22.89
C THR A 36 -11.04 -6.83 22.49
N PRO A 37 -11.41 -6.03 21.47
CA PRO A 37 -10.70 -4.83 21.09
C PRO A 37 -10.64 -3.79 22.23
N ASN A 38 -9.71 -2.84 22.14
CA ASN A 38 -9.70 -1.72 23.09
C ASN A 38 -11.00 -0.89 22.99
N PRO A 39 -11.45 -0.28 24.09
CA PRO A 39 -12.57 0.67 24.05
C PRO A 39 -12.29 1.82 23.08
N VAL A 40 -13.33 2.27 22.39
CA VAL A 40 -13.24 3.41 21.47
C VAL A 40 -12.81 4.66 22.25
N ASN A 41 -11.78 5.34 21.74
CA ASN A 41 -11.28 6.63 22.20
C ASN A 41 -11.52 7.70 21.11
N ASP A 42 -11.01 8.92 21.32
CA ASP A 42 -11.18 10.06 20.41
C ASP A 42 -10.06 10.20 19.36
N TRP A 43 -9.19 9.18 19.21
CA TRP A 43 -8.12 9.21 18.23
C TRP A 43 -8.62 8.78 16.85
N MET A 44 -8.03 9.41 15.85
CA MET A 44 -8.27 9.10 14.44
C MET A 44 -6.95 8.91 13.72
N ASN A 45 -6.92 7.97 12.77
CA ASN A 45 -5.86 7.90 11.78
C ASN A 45 -6.48 7.95 10.40
N LEU A 46 -6.36 9.09 9.73
CA LEU A 46 -6.98 9.34 8.43
C LEU A 46 -6.04 9.10 7.24
N HIS A 47 -4.80 8.65 7.48
CA HIS A 47 -3.78 8.44 6.46
C HIS A 47 -3.07 7.10 6.68
N GLY A 48 -3.78 6.01 6.43
CA GLY A 48 -3.22 4.67 6.32
C GLY A 48 -3.10 4.23 4.86
N HIS A 49 -1.96 3.67 4.46
CA HIS A 49 -1.85 2.99 3.17
C HIS A 49 -2.20 1.51 3.31
N THR A 50 -2.64 0.89 2.22
CA THR A 50 -2.87 -0.57 2.14
C THR A 50 -1.89 -1.20 1.15
N PHE A 51 -1.98 -2.51 0.96
CA PHE A 51 -1.23 -3.24 -0.06
C PHE A 51 -1.58 -2.87 -1.52
N HIS A 52 -2.59 -2.01 -1.75
CA HIS A 52 -2.94 -1.50 -3.08
C HIS A 52 -2.03 -0.35 -3.50
N SER A 53 -1.33 0.25 -2.55
CA SER A 53 -0.11 1.00 -2.78
C SER A 53 0.99 0.36 -1.95
N TYR A 54 1.49 1.00 -0.89
CA TYR A 54 2.52 0.44 -0.02
C TYR A 54 2.16 0.56 1.45
N ASN A 55 2.07 -0.59 2.13
CA ASN A 55 2.06 -0.67 3.58
C ASN A 55 3.30 -1.46 4.04
N SER A 56 4.05 -0.95 5.04
CA SER A 56 5.29 -1.57 5.49
C SER A 56 5.11 -2.95 6.14
N GLN A 57 3.90 -3.24 6.62
CA GLN A 57 3.51 -4.54 7.18
C GLN A 57 2.73 -5.40 6.17
N GLY A 58 2.55 -4.92 4.93
CA GLY A 58 1.79 -5.62 3.90
C GLY A 58 0.27 -5.64 4.15
N TRP A 59 -0.25 -4.76 5.01
CA TRP A 59 -1.65 -4.80 5.41
C TRP A 59 -2.62 -4.57 4.27
N SER A 60 -3.62 -5.44 4.18
CA SER A 60 -4.81 -5.23 3.35
C SER A 60 -5.70 -4.10 3.89
N PRO A 61 -6.71 -3.66 3.10
CA PRO A 61 -7.75 -2.77 3.60
C PRO A 61 -8.48 -3.32 4.82
N SER A 62 -8.89 -4.60 4.80
CA SER A 62 -9.54 -5.23 5.95
C SER A 62 -8.64 -5.26 7.18
N ARG A 63 -7.34 -5.54 6.98
CA ARG A 63 -6.37 -5.55 8.07
C ARG A 63 -6.19 -4.17 8.70
N LEU A 64 -6.09 -3.13 7.87
CA LEU A 64 -6.01 -1.75 8.34
C LEU A 64 -7.20 -1.39 9.25
N VAL A 65 -8.42 -1.77 8.85
CA VAL A 65 -9.63 -1.53 9.65
C VAL A 65 -9.62 -2.33 10.95
N VAL A 66 -9.23 -3.61 10.91
CA VAL A 66 -9.14 -4.46 12.11
C VAL A 66 -8.14 -3.89 13.12
N GLU A 67 -6.96 -3.47 12.68
CA GLU A 67 -5.94 -2.86 13.55
C GLU A 67 -6.42 -1.54 14.16
N ALA A 68 -7.19 -0.75 13.42
CA ALA A 68 -7.83 0.46 13.94
C ALA A 68 -8.86 0.14 15.04
N VAL A 69 -9.67 -0.91 14.84
CA VAL A 69 -10.63 -1.39 15.84
C VAL A 69 -9.91 -1.90 17.08
N GLU A 70 -8.84 -2.69 16.93
CA GLU A 70 -8.02 -3.17 18.06
C GLU A 70 -7.39 -2.03 18.84
N ALA A 71 -6.94 -0.98 18.16
CA ALA A 71 -6.39 0.23 18.79
C ALA A 71 -7.46 1.13 19.43
N GLY A 72 -8.76 0.84 19.22
CA GLY A 72 -9.86 1.65 19.74
C GLY A 72 -10.03 3.00 19.04
N LEU A 73 -9.63 3.12 17.78
CA LEU A 73 -9.78 4.38 17.03
C LEU A 73 -11.25 4.70 16.75
N GLU A 74 -11.60 5.99 16.76
CA GLU A 74 -12.94 6.45 16.36
C GLU A 74 -13.12 6.40 14.84
N ILE A 75 -12.07 6.77 14.10
CA ILE A 75 -12.08 6.89 12.63
C ILE A 75 -10.79 6.33 12.05
N VAL A 76 -10.94 5.51 10.99
CA VAL A 76 -9.84 4.98 10.17
C VAL A 76 -9.95 5.48 8.73
N GLY A 77 -8.82 5.88 8.16
CA GLY A 77 -8.72 6.36 6.79
C GLY A 77 -7.74 5.54 5.96
N SER A 78 -8.15 5.13 4.76
CA SER A 78 -7.25 4.63 3.72
C SER A 78 -6.92 5.73 2.71
N VAL A 79 -5.65 5.86 2.35
CA VAL A 79 -5.14 6.82 1.36
C VAL A 79 -4.06 6.13 0.52
N ASP A 80 -4.46 5.37 -0.49
CA ASP A 80 -3.49 4.70 -1.37
C ASP A 80 -2.97 5.63 -2.48
N PHE A 81 -1.74 5.39 -2.95
CA PHE A 81 -1.16 6.17 -4.03
C PHE A 81 -1.90 5.94 -5.35
N ASP A 82 -2.42 7.00 -5.98
CA ASP A 82 -2.95 7.01 -7.35
C ASP A 82 -4.17 6.08 -7.63
N VAL A 83 -4.68 5.37 -6.63
CA VAL A 83 -5.74 4.37 -6.78
C VAL A 83 -6.79 4.45 -5.67
N LEU A 84 -7.96 3.86 -5.93
CA LEU A 84 -9.07 3.75 -4.97
C LEU A 84 -9.51 2.29 -4.75
N ASP A 85 -8.70 1.31 -5.15
CA ASP A 85 -9.02 -0.12 -5.10
C ASP A 85 -9.35 -0.62 -3.68
N ALA A 86 -8.86 0.05 -2.63
CA ALA A 86 -9.20 -0.27 -1.24
C ALA A 86 -10.64 0.07 -0.84
N MET A 87 -11.35 0.92 -1.61
CA MET A 87 -12.57 1.59 -1.17
C MET A 87 -13.65 0.65 -0.68
N ASP A 88 -14.08 -0.28 -1.53
CA ASP A 88 -15.18 -1.19 -1.23
C ASP A 88 -14.84 -2.11 -0.04
N GLU A 89 -13.57 -2.46 0.12
CA GLU A 89 -13.12 -3.31 1.23
C GLU A 89 -13.05 -2.55 2.55
N VAL A 90 -12.53 -1.32 2.57
CA VAL A 90 -12.52 -0.47 3.77
C VAL A 90 -13.94 -0.26 4.26
N PHE A 91 -14.88 0.13 3.40
CA PHE A 91 -16.25 0.37 3.82
C PHE A 91 -16.92 -0.91 4.30
N SER A 92 -16.80 -2.02 3.56
CA SER A 92 -17.38 -3.30 3.99
C SER A 92 -16.84 -3.77 5.34
N ALA A 93 -15.54 -3.68 5.59
CA ALA A 93 -14.95 -4.09 6.86
C ALA A 93 -15.33 -3.11 7.99
N SER A 94 -15.38 -1.80 7.70
CA SER A 94 -15.77 -0.77 8.65
C SER A 94 -17.20 -0.93 9.13
N ASP A 95 -18.13 -1.22 8.20
CA ASP A 95 -19.54 -1.48 8.50
C ASP A 95 -19.72 -2.72 9.38
N LEU A 96 -19.00 -3.81 9.06
CA LEU A 96 -19.06 -5.06 9.84
C LEU A 96 -18.50 -4.91 11.27
N LEU A 97 -17.45 -4.11 11.44
CA LEU A 97 -16.75 -3.96 12.72
C LEU A 97 -17.25 -2.76 13.55
N GLY A 98 -18.09 -1.91 12.96
CA GLY A 98 -18.70 -0.76 13.61
C GLY A 98 -17.74 0.42 13.85
N ILE A 99 -16.82 0.68 12.91
CA ILE A 99 -15.90 1.82 12.92
C ILE A 99 -16.21 2.78 11.76
N LYS A 100 -15.94 4.09 11.92
CA LYS A 100 -16.12 5.06 10.85
C LYS A 100 -14.95 4.96 9.87
N GLY A 101 -15.23 4.58 8.63
CA GLY A 101 -14.26 4.50 7.55
C GLY A 101 -14.23 5.76 6.68
N VAL A 102 -13.04 6.22 6.30
CA VAL A 102 -12.80 7.24 5.28
C VAL A 102 -11.88 6.66 4.21
N VAL A 103 -12.15 6.97 2.95
CA VAL A 103 -11.29 6.58 1.84
C VAL A 103 -10.88 7.83 1.07
N GLY A 104 -9.62 7.85 0.66
CA GLY A 104 -9.01 8.85 -0.18
C GLY A 104 -7.93 8.24 -1.05
N LEU A 105 -7.25 9.12 -1.78
CA LEU A 105 -6.05 8.78 -2.52
C LEU A 105 -5.03 9.91 -2.37
N GLU A 106 -3.77 9.56 -2.47
CA GLU A 106 -2.65 10.49 -2.54
C GLU A 106 -2.01 10.39 -3.91
N SER A 107 -1.74 11.52 -4.54
CA SER A 107 -1.08 11.56 -5.85
C SER A 107 0.01 12.60 -5.86
N ARG A 108 0.95 12.45 -6.79
CA ARG A 108 2.00 13.44 -7.02
C ARG A 108 1.59 14.39 -8.13
N VAL A 109 1.55 15.68 -7.83
CA VAL A 109 1.24 16.74 -8.79
C VAL A 109 2.42 17.67 -8.97
N PHE A 110 2.61 18.18 -10.19
CA PHE A 110 3.57 19.24 -10.47
C PHE A 110 2.85 20.59 -10.45
N ILE A 111 3.39 21.56 -9.70
CA ILE A 111 2.85 22.91 -9.58
C ILE A 111 3.84 23.89 -10.24
N PRO A 112 3.58 24.36 -11.47
CA PRO A 112 4.52 25.17 -12.25
C PRO A 112 4.99 26.45 -11.55
N GLU A 113 4.13 27.07 -10.76
CA GLU A 113 4.40 28.28 -9.98
C GLU A 113 5.47 28.07 -8.91
N TYR A 114 5.73 26.82 -8.53
CA TYR A 114 6.70 26.41 -7.52
C TYR A 114 7.80 25.51 -8.10
N ALA A 115 8.05 25.58 -9.42
CA ALA A 115 9.01 24.70 -10.10
C ALA A 115 10.44 24.72 -9.52
N ASP A 116 10.84 25.80 -8.85
CA ASP A 116 12.13 25.98 -8.21
C ASP A 116 12.07 25.90 -6.67
N ARG A 117 10.99 25.34 -6.12
CA ARG A 117 10.76 25.21 -4.67
C ARG A 117 10.47 23.77 -4.31
N GLU A 118 11.15 23.29 -3.27
CA GLU A 118 10.77 22.05 -2.59
C GLU A 118 9.50 22.30 -1.77
N LEU A 119 8.49 21.45 -1.94
CA LEU A 119 7.20 21.54 -1.22
C LEU A 119 7.15 20.45 -0.14
N ASN A 120 6.19 19.52 -0.22
CA ASN A 120 6.08 18.36 0.67
C ASN A 120 6.68 17.08 0.07
N SER A 121 7.38 17.19 -1.06
CA SER A 121 8.09 16.09 -1.74
C SER A 121 9.60 16.33 -1.67
N PRO A 122 10.31 15.70 -0.71
CA PRO A 122 11.72 15.98 -0.47
C PRO A 122 12.61 15.70 -1.67
N GLY A 123 13.47 16.65 -2.04
CA GLY A 123 14.39 16.52 -3.18
C GLY A 123 13.73 16.62 -4.56
N GLU A 124 12.44 16.95 -4.64
CA GLU A 124 11.69 17.03 -5.90
C GLU A 124 11.03 18.42 -6.07
N PRO A 125 11.78 19.44 -6.56
CA PRO A 125 11.25 20.78 -6.76
C PRO A 125 10.00 20.82 -7.65
N GLY A 126 9.00 21.61 -7.25
CA GLY A 126 7.71 21.74 -7.92
C GLY A 126 6.77 20.55 -7.75
N ILE A 127 7.18 19.46 -7.10
CA ILE A 127 6.31 18.30 -6.83
C ILE A 127 5.65 18.47 -5.47
N ALA A 128 4.33 18.25 -5.44
CA ALA A 128 3.56 18.12 -4.21
C ALA A 128 2.83 16.77 -4.16
N TYR A 129 2.77 16.18 -2.96
CA TYR A 129 1.75 15.20 -2.65
C TYR A 129 0.41 15.91 -2.44
N PHE A 130 -0.57 15.53 -3.23
CA PHE A 130 -1.92 16.04 -3.23
C PHE A 130 -2.89 14.93 -2.84
N MET A 131 -3.71 15.19 -1.83
CA MET A 131 -4.67 14.22 -1.34
C MET A 131 -6.10 14.62 -1.72
N ALA A 132 -6.87 13.64 -2.19
CA ALA A 132 -8.32 13.71 -2.19
C ALA A 132 -8.83 12.82 -1.04
N THR A 133 -9.69 13.36 -0.18
CA THR A 133 -10.28 12.63 0.95
C THR A 133 -11.80 12.73 0.91
N GLY A 134 -12.48 11.76 1.52
CA GLY A 134 -13.95 11.67 1.49
C GLY A 134 -14.49 11.09 0.18
N CYS A 135 -13.70 10.25 -0.51
CA CYS A 135 -14.15 9.50 -1.66
C CYS A 135 -15.12 8.39 -1.18
N PHE A 136 -16.40 8.56 -1.46
CA PHE A 136 -17.46 7.65 -1.00
C PHE A 136 -18.05 6.75 -2.10
N ARG A 137 -17.57 6.90 -3.34
CA ARG A 137 -17.93 6.08 -4.48
C ARG A 137 -16.84 6.11 -5.54
N LEU A 138 -16.66 5.02 -6.26
CA LEU A 138 -15.83 5.00 -7.45
C LEU A 138 -16.44 5.91 -8.55
N PRO A 139 -15.61 6.53 -9.41
CA PRO A 139 -16.09 7.19 -10.59
C PRO A 139 -16.89 6.24 -11.49
N PRO A 140 -17.90 6.73 -12.25
CA PRO A 140 -18.62 5.90 -13.20
C PRO A 140 -17.69 5.44 -14.33
N GLU A 141 -17.92 4.22 -14.81
CA GLU A 141 -17.24 3.64 -15.97
C GLU A 141 -17.38 4.55 -17.21
N GLY A 142 -16.28 4.73 -17.94
CA GLY A 142 -16.16 5.66 -19.07
C GLY A 142 -16.17 7.14 -18.68
N GLY A 143 -16.25 7.46 -17.40
CA GLY A 143 -16.26 8.83 -16.91
C GLY A 143 -14.87 9.44 -16.79
N ARG A 144 -14.81 10.78 -16.79
CA ARG A 144 -13.55 11.54 -16.61
C ARG A 144 -12.79 11.14 -15.33
N GLY A 145 -13.50 10.83 -14.24
CA GLY A 145 -12.85 10.43 -12.99
C GLY A 145 -12.11 9.10 -13.10
N GLU A 146 -12.70 8.11 -13.78
CA GLU A 146 -12.04 6.83 -14.03
C GLU A 146 -10.82 7.02 -14.95
N GLU A 147 -10.95 7.84 -16.00
CA GLU A 147 -9.85 8.18 -16.89
C GLU A 147 -8.67 8.84 -16.14
N VAL A 148 -8.97 9.73 -15.19
CA VAL A 148 -7.95 10.33 -14.33
C VAL A 148 -7.24 9.27 -13.49
N LEU A 149 -7.97 8.40 -12.77
CA LEU A 149 -7.36 7.35 -11.96
C LEU A 149 -6.50 6.40 -12.79
N ARG A 150 -7.00 5.97 -13.96
CA ARG A 150 -6.24 5.14 -14.91
C ARG A 150 -4.95 5.84 -15.34
N THR A 151 -5.03 7.12 -15.67
CA THR A 151 -3.88 7.92 -16.12
C THR A 151 -2.84 8.07 -15.01
N LEU A 152 -3.26 8.34 -13.76
CA LEU A 152 -2.36 8.44 -12.61
C LEU A 152 -1.59 7.13 -12.41
N LYS A 153 -2.29 6.00 -12.40
CA LYS A 153 -1.70 4.66 -12.30
C LYS A 153 -0.72 4.36 -13.43
N GLU A 154 -1.08 4.68 -14.68
CA GLU A 154 -0.20 4.50 -15.84
C GLU A 154 1.09 5.34 -15.73
N LEU A 155 0.98 6.60 -15.30
CA LEU A 155 2.13 7.49 -15.09
C LEU A 155 3.06 6.95 -14.00
N ALA A 156 2.51 6.49 -12.88
CA ALA A 156 3.28 5.90 -11.78
C ALA A 156 4.02 4.63 -12.24
N GLN A 157 3.33 3.71 -12.92
CA GLN A 157 3.96 2.49 -13.42
C GLN A 157 5.03 2.75 -14.49
N ASN A 158 4.81 3.72 -15.38
CA ASN A 158 5.80 4.10 -16.38
C ASN A 158 7.05 4.71 -15.74
N ARG A 159 6.87 5.54 -14.70
CA ARG A 159 7.99 6.05 -13.91
C ARG A 159 8.79 4.91 -13.28
N ASN A 160 8.12 3.91 -12.71
CA ASN A 160 8.79 2.76 -12.12
C ASN A 160 9.53 1.91 -13.16
N ARG A 161 8.95 1.67 -14.34
CA ARG A 161 9.63 0.95 -15.44
C ARG A 161 10.91 1.65 -15.86
N GLU A 162 10.86 2.98 -16.02
CA GLU A 162 12.06 3.77 -16.34
C GLU A 162 13.08 3.75 -15.20
N MET A 163 12.63 3.77 -13.95
CA MET A 163 13.50 3.63 -12.79
C MET A 163 14.20 2.27 -12.76
N VAL A 164 13.47 1.17 -12.95
CA VAL A 164 14.01 -0.19 -13.01
C VAL A 164 15.06 -0.32 -14.11
N LYS A 165 14.78 0.23 -15.30
CA LYS A 165 15.75 0.23 -16.41
C LYS A 165 17.08 0.90 -16.01
N ARG A 166 17.02 2.06 -15.37
CA ARG A 166 18.20 2.81 -14.93
C ARG A 166 18.95 2.08 -13.81
N ILE A 167 18.21 1.57 -12.82
CA ILE A 167 18.80 0.85 -11.68
C ILE A 167 19.44 -0.47 -12.16
N ASN A 168 18.79 -1.24 -13.03
CA ASN A 168 19.39 -2.46 -13.60
C ASN A 168 20.70 -2.17 -14.35
N ALA A 169 20.72 -1.10 -15.15
CA ALA A 169 21.94 -0.68 -15.86
C ALA A 169 23.07 -0.31 -14.88
N TYR A 170 22.73 0.27 -13.73
CA TYR A 170 23.70 0.64 -12.69
C TYR A 170 24.17 -0.55 -11.85
N LEU A 171 23.27 -1.46 -11.47
CA LEU A 171 23.55 -2.59 -10.57
C LEU A 171 24.20 -3.78 -11.27
N GLY A 172 24.16 -3.86 -12.61
CA GLY A 172 24.87 -4.88 -13.38
C GLY A 172 24.25 -6.26 -13.21
N GLU A 173 24.85 -7.12 -12.39
CA GLU A 173 24.42 -8.51 -12.18
C GLU A 173 23.11 -8.64 -11.38
N VAL A 174 22.75 -7.62 -10.59
CA VAL A 174 21.47 -7.56 -9.88
C VAL A 174 20.44 -6.86 -10.77
N GLN A 175 19.67 -7.65 -11.51
CA GLN A 175 18.61 -7.15 -12.40
C GLN A 175 17.24 -7.58 -11.94
N LEU A 176 16.29 -6.64 -12.01
CA LEU A 176 14.91 -6.83 -11.66
C LEU A 176 14.02 -6.76 -12.90
N ASP A 177 13.13 -7.73 -13.07
CA ASP A 177 12.06 -7.66 -14.06
C ASP A 177 10.80 -7.03 -13.42
N TYR A 178 10.38 -5.86 -13.93
CA TYR A 178 9.28 -5.11 -13.32
C TYR A 178 7.94 -5.84 -13.40
N GLU A 179 7.65 -6.49 -14.53
CA GLU A 179 6.34 -7.10 -14.79
C GLU A 179 6.15 -8.39 -14.00
N THR A 180 7.21 -9.19 -13.85
CA THR A 180 7.13 -10.49 -13.19
C THR A 180 7.51 -10.46 -11.71
N GLU A 181 8.30 -9.47 -11.27
CA GLU A 181 8.83 -9.43 -9.90
C GLU A 181 8.30 -8.27 -9.05
N VAL A 182 7.71 -7.24 -9.67
CA VAL A 182 7.23 -6.05 -8.96
C VAL A 182 5.72 -5.89 -9.06
N ILE A 183 5.13 -5.94 -10.26
CA ILE A 183 3.67 -5.83 -10.42
C ILE A 183 2.91 -6.81 -9.49
N PRO A 184 3.31 -8.10 -9.36
CA PRO A 184 2.61 -9.04 -8.50
C PRO A 184 2.72 -8.75 -7.00
N LYS A 185 3.51 -7.75 -6.56
CA LYS A 185 3.62 -7.38 -5.14
C LYS A 185 2.40 -6.63 -4.62
N THR A 186 1.51 -6.18 -5.50
CA THR A 186 0.25 -5.51 -5.15
C THR A 186 -0.90 -6.17 -5.90
N PRO A 187 -2.07 -6.43 -5.27
CA PRO A 187 -3.19 -7.05 -5.95
C PRO A 187 -3.81 -6.16 -7.04
N SER A 188 -3.66 -4.84 -6.92
CA SER A 188 -4.09 -3.87 -7.93
C SER A 188 -3.08 -3.66 -9.06
N GLY A 189 -1.87 -4.23 -8.98
CA GLY A 189 -0.78 -3.92 -9.92
C GLY A 189 -0.36 -2.45 -9.87
N ASN A 190 -0.34 -1.85 -8.68
CA ASN A 190 0.08 -0.47 -8.44
C ASN A 190 1.25 -0.38 -7.44
N PRO A 191 2.39 -1.04 -7.72
CA PRO A 191 3.54 -0.95 -6.84
C PRO A 191 4.13 0.46 -6.87
N THR A 192 4.64 0.90 -5.73
CA THR A 192 5.43 2.13 -5.57
C THR A 192 6.94 1.85 -5.60
N GLU A 193 7.76 2.90 -5.58
CA GLU A 193 9.23 2.84 -5.50
C GLU A 193 9.73 2.01 -4.30
N ARG A 194 8.99 2.03 -3.18
CA ARG A 194 9.31 1.20 -2.00
C ARG A 194 9.29 -0.31 -2.30
N HIS A 195 8.43 -0.78 -3.20
CA HIS A 195 8.47 -2.18 -3.66
C HIS A 195 9.70 -2.47 -4.50
N LEU A 196 10.17 -1.49 -5.27
CA LEU A 196 11.42 -1.63 -6.03
C LEU A 196 12.59 -1.82 -5.08
N VAL A 197 12.70 -0.99 -4.04
CA VAL A 197 13.77 -1.12 -3.02
C VAL A 197 13.75 -2.50 -2.37
N GLU A 198 12.58 -2.96 -1.93
CA GLU A 198 12.42 -4.28 -1.34
C GLU A 198 12.79 -5.40 -2.34
N ALA A 199 12.34 -5.30 -3.59
CA ALA A 199 12.60 -6.27 -4.64
C ALA A 199 14.08 -6.33 -5.02
N TYR A 200 14.77 -5.19 -5.14
CA TYR A 200 16.21 -5.14 -5.40
C TYR A 200 17.03 -5.74 -4.25
N ASN A 201 16.67 -5.44 -3.00
CA ASN A 201 17.32 -6.05 -1.84
C ASN A 201 17.14 -7.58 -1.85
N LYS A 202 15.92 -8.06 -2.14
CA LYS A 202 15.65 -9.50 -2.26
C LYS A 202 16.43 -10.12 -3.41
N LYS A 203 16.46 -9.48 -4.59
CA LYS A 203 17.20 -9.95 -5.76
C LYS A 203 18.69 -10.03 -5.50
N ALA A 204 19.29 -9.02 -4.87
CA ALA A 204 20.70 -9.06 -4.52
C ALA A 204 21.02 -10.22 -3.58
N LYS A 205 20.19 -10.44 -2.54
CA LYS A 205 20.34 -11.60 -1.65
C LYS A 205 20.26 -12.93 -2.40
N GLN A 206 19.42 -13.03 -3.44
CA GLN A 206 19.33 -14.22 -4.27
C GLN A 206 20.58 -14.43 -5.14
N VAL A 207 21.07 -13.38 -5.79
CA VAL A 207 22.30 -13.44 -6.62
C VAL A 207 23.50 -13.85 -5.78
N PHE A 208 23.60 -13.37 -4.55
CA PHE A 208 24.70 -13.65 -3.63
C PHE A 208 24.35 -14.65 -2.52
N THR A 209 23.39 -15.57 -2.74
CA THR A 209 22.88 -16.49 -1.71
C THR A 209 23.99 -17.23 -0.97
N ASP A 210 24.97 -17.75 -1.72
CA ASP A 210 26.11 -18.52 -1.18
C ASP A 210 27.36 -17.66 -0.95
N ASN A 211 27.26 -16.34 -1.11
CA ASN A 211 28.39 -15.41 -0.97
C ASN A 211 28.02 -14.13 -0.18
N PRO A 212 27.80 -14.23 1.15
CA PRO A 212 27.42 -13.09 1.98
C PRO A 212 28.46 -11.96 1.99
N SER A 213 29.76 -12.29 1.93
CA SER A 213 30.83 -11.28 1.83
C SER A 213 30.78 -10.55 0.49
N GLY A 214 30.45 -11.24 -0.60
CA GLY A 214 30.21 -10.66 -1.91
C GLY A 214 29.03 -9.69 -1.91
N LEU A 215 27.92 -10.04 -1.23
CA LEU A 215 26.78 -9.14 -1.08
C LEU A 215 27.15 -7.83 -0.38
N ILE A 216 27.95 -7.90 0.69
CA ILE A 216 28.42 -6.72 1.41
C ILE A 216 29.33 -5.89 0.51
N ALA A 217 30.30 -6.51 -0.15
CA ALA A 217 31.21 -5.83 -1.06
C ALA A 217 30.47 -5.14 -2.22
N PHE A 218 29.47 -5.82 -2.79
CA PHE A 218 28.60 -5.28 -3.84
C PHE A 218 27.89 -4.01 -3.40
N TRP A 219 27.26 -4.00 -2.22
CA TRP A 219 26.56 -2.81 -1.74
C TRP A 219 27.50 -1.68 -1.32
N SER A 220 28.63 -2.00 -0.69
CA SER A 220 29.66 -1.00 -0.36
C SER A 220 30.24 -0.33 -1.60
N ASP A 221 30.45 -1.05 -2.69
CA ASP A 221 30.92 -0.46 -3.95
C ASP A 221 29.87 0.49 -4.58
N ARG A 222 28.58 0.19 -4.43
CA ARG A 222 27.48 0.95 -5.05
C ARG A 222 27.03 2.16 -4.24
N PHE A 223 27.10 2.13 -2.92
CA PHE A 223 26.62 3.22 -2.07
C PHE A 223 27.72 4.02 -1.36
N GLY A 224 28.98 3.57 -1.44
CA GLY A 224 30.10 4.13 -0.68
C GLY A 224 30.08 3.73 0.78
#